data_AF-A0A4Q9LM73-F1
#
_entry.id   AF-A0A4Q9LM73-F1
#
_cell.length_a   1.000
_cell.length_b   1.000
_cell.length_c   1.000
_cell.angle_alpha   90.00
_cell.angle_beta   90.00
_cell.angle_gamma   90.00
#
_symmetry.space_group_name_H-M   'P 1'
#
loop_
_entity.id
_entity.type
_entity.pdbx_description
1 polymer ?
#
loop_
_entity_poly.entity_id
_entity_poly.type
_entity_poly.pdbx_seq_one_letter_code
_entity_poly.pdbx_strand_id
1 'polypeptide(L)'
;MKFDENNTEYNLSKLDEETYENKIYAIDCNIDRSLMIFGGIKNILWIKHSQTEDITAFEKYSDSVIFCKFVDKNTFLVAILNGEIYKYTLNRD
;
A
#
# COMPACT_ATOMS: atom_id res chain seq x y z
N MET A 1 5.87 28.01 10.34
CA MET A 1 5.02 27.18 9.46
C MET A 1 3.64 27.18 10.10
N LYS A 2 2.66 27.89 9.50
CA LYS A 2 1.30 27.95 10.04
C LYS A 2 0.54 26.78 9.43
N PHE A 3 0.07 25.85 10.27
CA PHE A 3 -0.88 24.83 9.84
C PHE A 3 -2.21 25.55 9.56
N ASP A 4 -2.74 25.39 8.36
CA ASP A 4 -4.04 25.93 7.98
C ASP A 4 -5.12 25.07 8.65
N GLU A 5 -5.97 25.69 9.48
CA GLU A 5 -6.99 25.04 10.32
C GLU A 5 -8.27 24.68 9.53
N ASN A 6 -8.15 24.50 8.22
CA ASN A 6 -9.16 23.83 7.41
C ASN A 6 -9.09 22.33 7.72
N ASN A 7 -9.57 21.99 8.92
CA ASN A 7 -9.82 20.65 9.42
C ASN A 7 -10.80 19.96 8.48
N THR A 8 -10.27 19.50 7.35
CA THR A 8 -11.02 18.72 6.36
C THR A 8 -11.17 17.36 6.99
N GLU A 9 -12.16 17.22 7.87
CA GLU A 9 -12.62 15.91 8.30
C GLU A 9 -13.04 15.16 7.05
N TYR A 10 -12.21 14.21 6.63
CA TYR A 10 -12.56 13.27 5.57
C TYR A 10 -13.74 12.45 6.10
N ASN A 11 -14.94 12.83 5.69
CA ASN A 11 -16.14 12.10 6.04
C ASN A 11 -16.17 10.78 5.26
N LEU A 12 -15.63 9.73 5.89
CA LEU A 12 -15.56 8.37 5.35
C LEU A 12 -16.95 7.77 5.05
N SER A 13 -18.04 8.40 5.46
CA SER A 13 -19.40 7.91 5.20
C SER A 13 -19.89 8.15 3.76
N LYS A 14 -19.10 8.81 2.90
CA LYS A 14 -19.42 9.06 1.48
C LYS A 14 -18.52 8.30 0.51
N LEU A 15 -17.79 7.30 0.97
CA LEU A 15 -17.10 6.38 0.08
C LEU A 15 -18.11 5.35 -0.43
N ASP A 16 -18.45 5.46 -1.70
CA ASP A 16 -19.38 4.60 -2.43
C ASP A 16 -19.11 3.12 -2.12
N GLU A 17 -20.16 2.29 -2.07
CA GLU A 17 -20.07 0.85 -1.71
C GLU A 17 -19.06 0.06 -2.57
N GLU A 18 -18.75 0.51 -3.80
CA GLU A 18 -17.66 -0.05 -4.62
C GLU A 18 -16.26 0.14 -4.00
N THR A 19 -16.06 1.18 -3.18
CA THR A 19 -14.80 1.41 -2.46
C THR A 19 -14.62 0.44 -1.30
N TYR A 20 -15.71 -0.11 -0.76
CA TYR A 20 -15.66 -1.15 0.27
C TYR A 20 -15.10 -2.48 -0.23
N GLU A 21 -15.11 -2.74 -1.55
CA GLU A 21 -14.49 -3.96 -2.10
C GLU A 21 -12.96 -3.94 -2.00
N ASN A 22 -12.33 -2.77 -1.83
CA ASN A 22 -10.88 -2.58 -1.82
C ASN A 22 -10.38 -1.95 -0.52
N LYS A 23 -10.85 -2.41 0.65
CA LYS A 23 -10.30 -1.92 1.93
C LYS A 23 -8.80 -2.16 1.97
N ILE A 24 -8.05 -1.06 2.03
CA ILE A 24 -6.59 -1.06 2.21
C ILE A 24 -6.30 -1.09 3.71
N TYR A 25 -5.48 -2.04 4.14
CA TYR A 25 -5.07 -2.19 5.54
C TYR A 25 -3.63 -1.77 5.76
N ALA A 26 -2.80 -1.87 4.73
CA ALA A 26 -1.39 -1.56 4.79
C ALA A 26 -0.97 -0.70 3.61
N ILE A 27 -0.14 0.29 3.88
CA ILE A 27 0.47 1.19 2.90
C ILE A 27 1.86 1.58 3.41
N ASP A 28 2.83 1.64 2.50
CA ASP A 28 4.12 2.27 2.77
C ASP A 28 4.71 2.89 1.51
N CYS A 29 5.58 3.90 1.69
CA CYS A 29 6.17 4.66 0.61
C CYS A 29 7.70 4.62 0.67
N ASN A 30 8.32 4.44 -0.48
CA ASN A 30 9.76 4.52 -0.68
C ASN A 30 10.09 5.78 -1.49
N ILE A 31 10.57 6.81 -0.78
CA ILE A 31 10.89 8.11 -1.38
C ILE A 31 12.07 7.99 -2.35
N ASP A 32 13.08 7.18 -2.03
CA ASP A 32 14.29 7.01 -2.85
C ASP A 32 13.97 6.44 -4.23
N ARG A 33 12.95 5.58 -4.32
CA ARG A 33 12.51 4.98 -5.58
C ARG A 33 11.23 5.57 -6.16
N SER A 34 10.62 6.55 -5.50
CA SER A 34 9.33 7.10 -5.95
C SER A 34 8.27 5.99 -6.11
N LEU A 35 8.18 5.09 -5.12
CA LEU A 35 7.27 3.93 -5.12
C LEU A 35 6.36 3.94 -3.90
N MET A 36 5.14 3.42 -4.08
CA MET A 36 4.19 3.12 -3.02
C MET A 36 3.78 1.65 -3.13
N ILE A 37 3.78 0.95 -2.00
CA ILE A 37 3.22 -0.41 -1.87
C ILE A 37 1.97 -0.33 -0.99
N PHE A 38 0.91 -1.04 -1.37
CA PHE A 38 -0.30 -1.09 -0.56
C PHE A 38 -1.07 -2.40 -0.78
N GLY A 39 -1.83 -2.81 0.22
CA GLY A 39 -2.60 -4.06 0.18
C GLY A 39 -3.71 -4.11 1.22
N GLY A 40 -4.59 -5.09 1.08
CA GLY A 40 -5.76 -5.25 1.94
C GLY A 40 -6.56 -6.52 1.64
N ILE A 41 -7.90 -6.41 1.74
CA ILE A 41 -8.82 -7.57 1.72
C ILE A 41 -8.87 -8.36 0.40
N LYS A 42 -8.30 -7.84 -0.69
CA LYS A 42 -8.24 -8.54 -1.98
C LYS A 42 -7.08 -9.53 -2.10
N ASN A 43 -6.32 -9.74 -1.02
CA ASN A 43 -5.15 -10.63 -0.99
C ASN A 43 -4.09 -10.28 -2.04
N ILE A 44 -4.08 -9.04 -2.54
CA ILE A 44 -3.13 -8.57 -3.55
C ILE A 44 -2.33 -7.42 -2.95
N LEU A 45 -1.01 -7.47 -3.13
CA LEU A 45 -0.15 -6.29 -2.98
C LEU A 45 -0.08 -5.57 -4.32
N TRP A 46 -0.31 -4.27 -4.28
CA TRP A 46 -0.22 -3.36 -5.42
C TRP A 46 1.01 -2.48 -5.29
N ILE A 47 1.61 -2.12 -6.43
CA ILE A 47 2.65 -1.12 -6.53
C ILE A 47 2.14 0.04 -7.39
N LYS A 48 2.28 1.25 -6.87
CA LYS A 48 2.10 2.49 -7.62
C LYS A 48 3.44 3.21 -7.73
N HIS A 49 3.84 3.53 -8.96
CA HIS A 49 4.93 4.47 -9.18
C HIS A 49 4.41 5.88 -8.89
N SER A 50 5.13 6.73 -8.17
CA SER A 50 4.62 8.07 -7.85
C SER A 50 4.73 9.05 -9.01
N GLN A 51 5.54 8.70 -10.03
CA GLN A 51 5.75 9.54 -11.22
C GLN A 51 4.76 9.23 -12.34
N THR A 52 4.20 8.02 -12.37
CA THR A 52 3.15 7.62 -13.31
C THR A 52 1.86 7.40 -12.54
N GLU A 53 0.69 7.55 -13.16
CA GLU A 53 -0.56 7.17 -12.49
C GLU A 53 -0.78 5.65 -12.51
N ASP A 54 0.23 4.88 -12.94
CA ASP A 54 0.14 3.44 -13.13
C ASP A 54 0.13 2.69 -11.78
N ILE A 55 -0.85 1.82 -11.64
CA ILE A 55 -0.99 0.89 -10.54
C ILE A 55 -0.89 -0.51 -11.11
N THR A 56 0.05 -1.30 -10.58
CA THR A 56 0.29 -2.67 -11.04
C THR A 56 0.07 -3.65 -9.90
N ALA A 57 -0.54 -4.79 -10.20
CA ALA A 57 -0.58 -5.91 -9.27
C ALA A 57 0.83 -6.49 -9.17
N PHE A 58 1.39 -6.53 -7.97
CA PHE A 58 2.70 -7.09 -7.74
C PHE A 58 2.61 -8.58 -7.44
N GLU A 59 1.80 -8.94 -6.44
CA GLU A 59 1.66 -10.34 -6.02
C GLU A 59 0.29 -10.62 -5.39
N LYS A 60 -0.20 -11.84 -5.61
CA LYS A 60 -1.44 -12.37 -5.03
C LYS A 60 -1.11 -13.45 -4.00
N TYR A 61 -1.65 -13.29 -2.80
CA TYR A 61 -1.48 -14.17 -1.65
C TYR A 61 -2.72 -15.02 -1.39
N SER A 62 -2.59 -15.95 -0.45
CA SER A 62 -3.69 -16.77 0.08
C SER A 62 -4.66 -16.00 0.98
N ASP A 63 -4.23 -14.88 1.58
CA ASP A 63 -5.01 -14.11 2.54
C ASP A 63 -4.71 -12.60 2.47
N SER A 64 -5.44 -11.81 3.25
CA SER A 64 -5.41 -10.34 3.26
C SER A 64 -4.03 -9.82 3.63
N VAL A 65 -3.55 -8.82 2.90
CA VAL A 65 -2.33 -8.09 3.27
C VAL A 65 -2.66 -7.16 4.42
N ILE A 66 -2.02 -7.36 5.57
CA ILE A 66 -2.27 -6.59 6.80
C ILE A 66 -1.08 -5.71 7.20
N PHE A 67 0.09 -5.93 6.59
CA PHE A 67 1.28 -5.15 6.83
C PHE A 67 2.14 -5.12 5.57
N CYS A 68 2.70 -3.95 5.26
CA CYS A 68 3.77 -3.81 4.29
C CYS A 68 4.72 -2.71 4.77
N LYS A 69 6.03 -2.90 4.56
CA LYS A 69 7.03 -1.92 4.98
C LYS A 69 8.31 -2.00 4.18
N PHE A 70 8.77 -0.89 3.63
CA PHE A 70 10.13 -0.75 3.15
C PHE A 70 11.10 -0.72 4.33
N VAL A 71 12.08 -1.62 4.30
CA VAL A 71 13.16 -1.68 5.30
C VAL A 71 14.42 -1.00 4.81
N ASP A 72 14.55 -0.84 3.48
CA ASP A 72 15.56 -0.01 2.82
C ASP A 72 15.08 0.37 1.41
N LYS A 73 15.94 1.05 0.64
CA LYS A 73 15.65 1.52 -0.73
C LYS A 73 15.23 0.44 -1.73
N ASN A 74 15.58 -0.83 -1.48
CA ASN A 74 15.36 -1.95 -2.38
C ASN A 74 14.54 -3.07 -1.74
N THR A 75 14.44 -3.11 -0.42
CA THR A 75 13.85 -4.24 0.29
C THR A 75 12.58 -3.83 1.01
N PHE A 76 11.56 -4.66 0.92
CA PHE A 76 10.34 -4.50 1.71
C PHE A 76 9.85 -5.84 2.25
N LEU A 77 9.07 -5.75 3.32
CA LEU A 77 8.40 -6.86 3.98
C LEU A 77 6.90 -6.75 3.75
N VAL A 78 6.22 -7.89 3.70
CA VAL A 78 4.77 -8.01 3.64
C VAL A 78 4.35 -9.07 4.63
N ALA A 79 3.34 -8.79 5.47
CA ALA A 79 2.70 -9.82 6.28
C ALA A 79 1.22 -9.91 5.91
N ILE A 80 0.72 -11.14 5.87
CA ILE A 80 -0.68 -11.45 5.57
C ILE A 80 -1.39 -12.03 6.81
N LEU A 81 -2.72 -12.01 6.80
CA LEU A 81 -3.54 -12.33 7.97
C LEU A 81 -3.35 -13.76 8.50
N ASN A 82 -2.95 -14.72 7.65
CA ASN A 82 -2.66 -16.09 8.05
C ASN A 82 -1.35 -16.27 8.85
N GLY A 83 -0.59 -15.20 9.05
CA GLY A 83 0.68 -15.18 9.81
C GLY A 83 1.95 -15.35 8.97
N GLU A 84 1.83 -15.55 7.65
CA GLU A 84 3.00 -15.62 6.77
C GLU A 84 3.61 -14.23 6.54
N ILE A 85 4.95 -14.20 6.44
CA ILE A 85 5.74 -12.99 6.20
C ILE A 85 6.64 -13.23 5.00
N TYR A 86 6.57 -12.33 4.04
CA TYR A 86 7.36 -12.35 2.82
C TYR A 86 8.37 -11.21 2.82
N LYS A 87 9.52 -11.45 2.19
CA LYS A 87 10.56 -10.46 1.98
C LYS A 87 10.85 -10.38 0.48
N TYR A 88 10.82 -9.16 -0.05
CA TYR A 88 11.11 -8.87 -1.44
C TYR A 88 12.32 -7.96 -1.56
N THR A 89 13.08 -8.15 -2.64
CA THR A 89 14.16 -7.26 -3.04
C THR A 89 13.93 -6.83 -4.48
N LEU A 90 13.75 -5.52 -4.68
CA LEU A 90 13.65 -4.87 -5.97
C LEU A 90 15.00 -4.93 -6.67
N ASN A 91 15.05 -5.61 -7.81
CA ASN A 91 16.23 -5.57 -8.66
C ASN A 91 16.42 -4.17 -9.24
N ARG A 92 17.67 -3.81 -9.55
CA ARG A 92 17.96 -2.62 -10.34
C ARG A 92 17.72 -2.98 -11.81
N ASP A 93 16.85 -2.24 -12.45
CA ASP A 93 17.06 -1.92 -13.87
C ASP A 93 18.09 -0.78 -13.94
#